data_AF-A0A3B8VLE2-F1
#
_entry.id   AF-A0A3B8VLE2-F1
#
_cell.length_a   1.000
_cell.length_b   1.000
_cell.length_c   1.000
_cell.angle_alpha   90.00
_cell.angle_beta   90.00
_cell.angle_gamma   90.00
#
_symmetry.space_group_name_H-M   'P 1'
#
loop_
_entity.id
_entity.type
_entity.pdbx_description
1 polymer ?
#
loop_
_entity_poly.entity_id
_entity_poly.type
_entity_poly.pdbx_seq_one_letter_code
_entity_poly.pdbx_strand_id
1 'polypeptide(L)'
;MREAMRLLDEKGLVVIRPGAGTFVTEDVVEAIVQAFSNLLSDSSDGVGDVFEMRLLLEPHVASLAAQRVTDADIERLRQILKEQNADIEAGGTGVAYDTAFHFAIANTTNNSALVAVTHAVSDILSQSREDSLMSP
;
A
#
# COMPACT_ATOMS: atom_id res chain seq x y z
N MET A 1 -19.15 -18.10 -20.70
CA MET A 1 -17.85 -17.41 -20.82
C MET A 1 -17.85 -16.04 -20.14
N ARG A 2 -18.83 -15.15 -20.37
CA ARG A 2 -18.85 -13.83 -19.71
C ARG A 2 -18.85 -13.88 -18.17
N GLU A 3 -19.58 -14.81 -17.56
CA GLU A 3 -19.58 -14.99 -16.09
C GLU A 3 -18.24 -15.47 -15.55
N ALA A 4 -17.59 -16.43 -16.22
CA ALA A 4 -16.26 -16.88 -15.82
C ALA A 4 -15.20 -15.77 -15.94
N MET A 5 -15.28 -14.95 -16.99
CA MET A 5 -14.39 -13.81 -17.18
C MET A 5 -14.65 -12.71 -16.13
N ARG A 6 -15.91 -12.46 -15.81
CA ARG A 6 -16.29 -11.53 -14.73
C ARG A 6 -15.83 -12.02 -13.37
N LEU A 7 -15.90 -13.33 -13.11
CA LEU A 7 -15.39 -13.93 -11.87
C LEU A 7 -13.86 -13.85 -11.78
N LEU A 8 -13.15 -13.93 -12.91
CA LEU A 8 -11.69 -13.76 -12.96
C LEU A 8 -11.29 -12.28 -12.80
N ASP A 9 -12.07 -11.36 -13.34
CA ASP A 9 -11.92 -9.90 -13.20
C ASP A 9 -12.20 -9.46 -11.75
N GLU A 10 -13.29 -9.95 -11.14
CA GLU A 10 -13.61 -9.77 -9.71
C GLU A 10 -12.53 -10.36 -8.77
N LYS A 11 -11.79 -11.38 -9.23
CA LYS A 11 -10.66 -11.98 -8.49
C LYS A 11 -9.30 -11.35 -8.80
N GLY A 12 -9.26 -10.32 -9.64
CA GLY A 12 -8.01 -9.64 -10.03
C GLY A 12 -7.05 -10.52 -10.83
N LEU A 13 -7.53 -11.60 -11.46
CA LEU A 13 -6.71 -12.55 -12.24
C LEU A 13 -6.66 -12.19 -13.74
N VAL A 14 -7.53 -11.29 -14.17
CA VAL A 14 -7.54 -10.71 -15.52
C VAL A 14 -8.02 -9.26 -15.46
N VAL A 15 -7.65 -8.46 -16.46
CA VAL A 15 -8.16 -7.09 -16.68
C VAL A 15 -8.86 -7.03 -18.04
N ILE A 16 -10.09 -6.52 -18.06
CA ILE A 16 -10.88 -6.36 -19.29
C ILE A 16 -10.79 -4.91 -19.79
N ARG A 17 -10.21 -4.70 -20.98
CA ARG A 17 -10.14 -3.38 -21.63
C ARG A 17 -11.13 -3.28 -22.81
N PRO A 18 -12.13 -2.36 -22.78
CA PRO A 18 -13.11 -2.22 -23.85
C PRO A 18 -12.45 -2.01 -25.22
N GLY A 19 -12.74 -2.89 -26.19
CA GLY A 19 -12.20 -2.82 -27.55
C GLY A 19 -10.80 -3.42 -27.75
N ALA A 20 -10.07 -3.77 -26.68
CA ALA A 20 -8.71 -4.29 -26.75
C ALA A 20 -8.56 -5.77 -26.32
N GLY A 21 -9.54 -6.33 -25.60
CA GLY A 21 -9.55 -7.74 -25.18
C GLY A 21 -9.34 -7.93 -23.68
N THR A 22 -9.11 -9.18 -23.26
CA THR A 22 -8.81 -9.54 -21.87
C THR A 22 -7.34 -9.88 -21.72
N PHE A 23 -6.71 -9.32 -20.69
CA PHE A 23 -5.30 -9.52 -20.36
C PHE A 23 -5.19 -10.25 -19.02
N VAL A 24 -4.22 -11.16 -18.88
CA VAL A 24 -3.89 -11.78 -17.58
C VAL A 24 -3.14 -10.73 -16.77
N THR A 25 -3.50 -10.56 -15.49
CA THR A 25 -2.79 -9.64 -14.59
C THR A 25 -1.37 -10.15 -14.40
N GLU A 26 -0.41 -9.47 -15.00
CA GLU A 26 1.02 -9.72 -14.79
C GLU A 26 1.52 -9.08 -13.49
N ASP A 27 0.68 -8.29 -12.79
CA ASP A 27 1.04 -7.57 -11.58
C ASP A 27 0.26 -8.06 -10.35
N VAL A 28 0.90 -8.90 -9.55
CA VAL A 28 0.37 -9.44 -8.29
C VAL A 28 0.05 -8.32 -7.29
N VAL A 29 0.75 -7.19 -7.36
CA VAL A 29 0.52 -6.06 -6.46
C VAL A 29 -0.83 -5.41 -6.76
N GLU A 30 -1.14 -5.18 -8.04
CA GLU A 30 -2.41 -4.60 -8.48
C GLU A 30 -3.62 -5.45 -8.05
N ALA A 31 -3.50 -6.79 -8.14
CA ALA A 31 -4.54 -7.70 -7.68
C ALA A 31 -4.76 -7.65 -6.15
N ILE A 32 -3.68 -7.52 -5.37
CA ILE A 32 -3.77 -7.38 -3.91
C ILE A 32 -4.39 -6.03 -3.55
N VAL A 33 -3.95 -4.94 -4.19
CA VAL A 33 -4.52 -3.60 -4.00
C VAL A 33 -6.03 -3.64 -4.23
N GLN A 34 -6.47 -4.17 -5.37
CA GLN A 34 -7.90 -4.26 -5.70
C GLN A 34 -8.70 -5.09 -4.68
N ALA A 35 -8.16 -6.21 -4.21
CA ALA A 35 -8.82 -7.07 -3.22
C ALA A 35 -9.04 -6.33 -1.89
N PHE A 36 -8.05 -5.57 -1.43
CA PHE A 36 -8.20 -4.79 -0.20
C PHE A 36 -9.06 -3.52 -0.42
N SER A 37 -8.98 -2.84 -1.56
CA SER A 37 -9.88 -1.72 -1.90
C SER A 37 -11.35 -2.13 -1.85
N ASN A 38 -11.67 -3.33 -2.34
CA ASN A 38 -13.02 -3.89 -2.26
C ASN A 38 -13.46 -4.12 -0.80
N LEU A 39 -12.57 -4.67 0.05
CA LEU A 39 -12.86 -4.92 1.47
C LEU A 39 -13.23 -3.65 2.24
N LEU A 40 -12.61 -2.52 1.89
CA LEU A 40 -12.86 -1.21 2.51
C LEU A 40 -14.15 -0.56 2.05
N SER A 41 -14.52 -0.79 0.79
CA SER A 41 -15.73 -0.21 0.21
C SER A 41 -17.00 -0.86 0.79
N ASP A 42 -16.89 -2.10 1.27
CA ASP A 42 -18.01 -2.90 1.78
C ASP A 42 -18.24 -2.75 3.30
N SER A 43 -17.35 -2.09 4.04
CA SER A 43 -17.46 -1.97 5.52
C SER A 43 -17.41 -0.52 6.01
N SER A 44 -18.30 -0.19 6.95
CA SER A 44 -18.35 1.14 7.57
C SER A 44 -17.14 1.46 8.47
N ASP A 45 -16.28 0.47 8.74
CA ASP A 45 -15.10 0.57 9.62
C ASP A 45 -13.82 0.00 8.96
N GLY A 46 -13.78 -0.14 7.63
CA GLY A 46 -12.65 -0.79 6.94
C GLY A 46 -11.30 -0.11 7.18
N VAL A 47 -11.30 1.20 7.41
CA VAL A 47 -10.09 1.94 7.79
C VAL A 47 -9.57 1.47 9.15
N GLY A 48 -10.45 1.22 10.12
CA GLY A 48 -10.12 0.68 11.43
C GLY A 48 -9.45 -0.70 11.34
N ASP A 49 -10.03 -1.60 10.55
CA ASP A 49 -9.47 -2.94 10.30
C ASP A 49 -8.05 -2.88 9.69
N VAL A 50 -7.80 -1.93 8.79
CA VAL A 50 -6.47 -1.72 8.21
C VAL A 50 -5.48 -1.20 9.24
N PHE A 51 -5.87 -0.29 10.13
CA PHE A 51 -5.01 0.13 11.23
C PHE A 51 -4.70 -1.01 12.20
N GLU A 52 -5.68 -1.86 12.53
CA GLU A 52 -5.44 -3.05 13.35
C GLU A 52 -4.43 -4.01 12.69
N MET A 53 -4.59 -4.28 11.39
CA MET A 53 -3.63 -5.10 10.64
C MET A 53 -2.22 -4.49 10.67
N ARG A 54 -2.09 -3.16 10.51
CA ARG A 54 -0.80 -2.46 10.60
C ARG A 54 -0.14 -2.67 11.95
N LEU A 55 -0.90 -2.57 13.05
CA LEU A 55 -0.39 -2.80 14.40
C LEU A 55 0.17 -4.22 14.59
N LEU A 56 -0.38 -5.21 13.90
CA LEU A 56 0.10 -6.59 13.94
C LEU A 56 1.33 -6.81 13.04
N LEU A 57 1.34 -6.24 11.83
CA LEU A 57 2.38 -6.51 10.84
C LEU A 57 3.61 -5.62 10.98
N GLU A 58 3.44 -4.31 11.14
CA GLU A 58 4.55 -3.34 11.05
C GLU A 58 5.68 -3.60 12.06
N PRO A 59 5.42 -3.94 13.34
CA PRO A 59 6.51 -4.24 14.27
C PRO A 59 7.38 -5.43 13.83
N HIS A 60 6.75 -6.46 13.24
CA HIS A 60 7.46 -7.64 12.76
C HIS A 60 8.22 -7.35 11.46
N VAL A 61 7.65 -6.55 10.56
CA VAL A 61 8.33 -6.04 9.36
C VAL A 61 9.56 -5.22 9.76
N ALA A 62 9.40 -4.27 10.69
CA ALA A 62 10.50 -3.45 11.19
C ALA A 62 11.58 -4.28 11.88
N SER A 63 11.19 -5.27 12.69
CA SER A 63 12.13 -6.19 13.34
C SER A 63 12.94 -7.01 12.32
N LEU A 64 12.31 -7.49 11.26
CA LEU A 64 13.00 -8.21 10.18
C LEU A 64 13.90 -7.29 9.37
N ALA A 65 13.44 -6.07 9.05
CA ALA A 65 14.23 -5.06 8.37
C ALA A 65 15.49 -4.71 9.18
N ALA A 66 15.36 -4.51 10.49
CA ALA A 66 16.48 -4.19 11.38
C ALA A 66 17.57 -5.28 11.40
N GLN A 67 17.23 -6.54 11.14
CA GLN A 67 18.21 -7.64 11.03
C GLN A 67 18.97 -7.65 9.69
N ARG A 68 18.41 -7.00 8.66
CA ARG A 68 18.91 -7.03 7.26
C ARG A 68 19.43 -5.68 6.78
N VAL A 69 19.24 -4.63 7.56
CA VAL A 69 19.53 -3.24 7.20
C VAL A 69 21.01 -3.02 6.91
N THR A 70 21.29 -2.24 5.88
CA THR A 70 22.63 -1.73 5.56
C THR A 70 22.77 -0.26 5.97
N ASP A 71 24.00 0.25 6.07
CA ASP A 71 24.25 1.67 6.35
C ASP A 71 23.59 2.61 5.32
N ALA A 72 23.51 2.16 4.06
CA ALA A 72 22.85 2.91 2.99
C ALA A 72 21.33 2.98 3.20
N ASP A 73 20.70 1.90 3.68
CA ASP A 73 19.27 1.89 4.01
C ASP A 73 18.98 2.82 5.19
N ILE A 74 19.84 2.81 6.22
CA ILE A 74 19.70 3.72 7.37
C ILE A 74 19.79 5.17 6.91
N GLU A 75 20.76 5.50 6.05
CA GLU A 75 20.89 6.87 5.54
C GLU A 75 19.68 7.29 4.71
N ARG A 76 19.14 6.37 3.90
CA ARG A 76 17.89 6.61 3.16
C ARG A 76 16.71 6.88 4.10
N LEU A 77 16.55 6.09 5.15
CA LEU A 77 15.49 6.29 6.16
C LEU A 77 15.63 7.64 6.87
N ARG A 78 16.85 8.04 7.25
CA ARG A 78 17.11 9.36 7.84
C ARG A 78 16.75 10.50 6.89
N GLN A 79 17.10 10.36 5.62
CA GLN A 79 16.80 11.38 4.62
C GLN A 79 15.29 11.54 4.43
N ILE A 80 14.53 10.44 4.37
CA ILE A 80 13.06 10.48 4.28
C ILE A 80 12.46 11.23 5.48
N LEU A 81 12.90 10.93 6.71
CA LEU A 81 12.41 11.61 7.91
C LEU A 81 12.77 13.10 7.93
N LYS A 82 13.96 13.46 7.42
CA LYS A 82 14.37 14.86 7.30
C LYS A 82 13.48 15.62 6.31
N GLU A 83 13.17 15.01 5.16
CA GLU A 83 12.29 15.59 4.16
C GLU A 83 10.85 15.69 4.67
N GLN A 84 10.37 14.68 5.40
CA GLN A 84 9.07 14.71 6.06
C GLN A 84 8.94 15.90 7.02
N ASN A 85 9.94 16.10 7.88
CA ASN A 85 9.94 17.22 8.82
C ASN A 85 9.92 18.57 8.09
N ALA A 86 10.73 18.71 7.03
CA ALA A 86 10.76 19.93 6.22
C ALA A 86 9.42 20.19 5.50
N ASP A 87 8.75 19.14 5.02
CA ASP A 87 7.42 19.24 4.41
C ASP A 87 6.38 19.73 5.41
N ILE A 88 6.34 19.13 6.60
CA ILE A 88 5.42 19.52 7.67
C ILE A 88 5.69 20.96 8.13
N GLU A 89 6.95 21.36 8.30
CA GLU A 89 7.33 22.73 8.64
C GLU A 89 6.90 23.76 7.58
N ALA A 90 6.86 23.36 6.31
CA ALA A 90 6.37 24.17 5.20
C ALA A 90 4.84 24.18 5.07
N GLY A 91 4.10 23.52 5.97
CA GLY A 91 2.64 23.41 5.94
C GLY A 91 2.11 22.25 5.09
N GLY A 92 2.97 21.35 4.65
CA GLY A 92 2.62 20.07 4.05
C GLY A 92 2.05 19.09 5.07
N THR A 93 1.50 17.98 4.58
CA THR A 93 0.84 16.97 5.41
C THR A 93 1.79 15.86 5.88
N GLY A 94 3.00 15.77 5.31
CA GLY A 94 3.97 14.72 5.60
C GLY A 94 3.58 13.32 5.11
N VAL A 95 2.42 13.18 4.46
CA VAL A 95 1.82 11.87 4.12
C VAL A 95 2.63 11.12 3.07
N ALA A 96 3.09 11.80 2.03
CA ALA A 96 3.91 11.17 1.00
C ALA A 96 5.20 10.56 1.59
N TYR A 97 5.80 11.25 2.57
CA TYR A 97 7.01 10.78 3.23
C TYR A 97 6.74 9.69 4.28
N ASP A 98 5.56 9.68 4.91
CA ASP A 98 5.10 8.57 5.76
C ASP A 98 5.03 7.27 4.93
N THR A 99 4.35 7.32 3.78
CA THR A 99 4.29 6.22 2.82
C THR A 99 5.69 5.79 2.37
N ALA A 100 6.54 6.74 1.99
CA ALA A 100 7.91 6.45 1.57
C ALA A 100 8.74 5.77 2.66
N PHE A 101 8.55 6.17 3.92
CA PHE A 101 9.24 5.59 5.07
C PHE A 101 8.84 4.13 5.30
N HIS A 102 7.53 3.85 5.31
CA HIS A 102 7.02 2.48 5.42
C HIS A 102 7.51 1.57 4.28
N PHE A 103 7.55 2.10 3.04
CA PHE A 103 8.11 1.36 1.90
C PHE A 103 9.61 1.10 2.01
N ALA A 104 10.39 2.06 2.49
CA ALA A 104 11.82 1.87 2.69
C ALA A 104 12.09 0.77 3.73
N ILE A 105 11.34 0.72 4.83
CA ILE A 105 11.43 -0.35 5.83
C ILE A 105 11.05 -1.71 5.19
N ALA A 106 9.93 -1.77 4.48
CA ALA A 106 9.47 -3.02 3.86
C ALA A 106 10.49 -3.55 2.84
N ASN A 107 11.08 -2.70 2.00
CA ASN A 107 12.11 -3.08 1.03
C ASN A 107 13.38 -3.63 1.72
N THR A 108 13.77 -3.05 2.85
CA THR A 108 14.91 -3.52 3.66
C THR A 108 14.73 -4.97 4.12
N THR A 109 13.47 -5.43 4.26
CA THR A 109 13.22 -6.83 4.59
C THR A 109 13.66 -7.80 3.51
N ASN A 110 13.88 -7.40 2.25
CA ASN A 110 14.13 -8.30 1.12
C ASN A 110 13.08 -9.41 0.99
N ASN A 111 11.83 -9.13 1.36
CA ASN A 111 10.70 -10.04 1.25
C ASN A 111 9.62 -9.39 0.39
N SER A 112 9.50 -9.86 -0.85
CA SER A 112 8.58 -9.30 -1.85
C SER A 112 7.11 -9.35 -1.40
N ALA A 113 6.72 -10.33 -0.59
CA ALA A 113 5.35 -10.41 -0.06
C ALA A 113 5.07 -9.31 0.96
N LEU A 114 6.04 -8.99 1.83
CA LEU A 114 5.89 -7.89 2.79
C LEU A 114 5.85 -6.54 2.08
N VAL A 115 6.69 -6.35 1.06
CA VAL A 115 6.66 -5.16 0.21
C VAL A 115 5.28 -4.99 -0.44
N ALA A 116 4.76 -6.04 -1.08
CA ALA A 116 3.44 -5.98 -1.73
C ALA A 116 2.30 -5.63 -0.76
N VAL A 117 2.29 -6.23 0.43
CA VAL A 117 1.26 -5.93 1.45
C VAL A 117 1.39 -4.51 1.98
N THR A 118 2.61 -4.02 2.24
CA THR A 118 2.81 -2.62 2.68
C THR A 118 2.35 -1.63 1.60
N HIS A 119 2.64 -1.91 0.33
CA HIS A 119 2.15 -1.11 -0.81
C HIS A 119 0.62 -1.01 -0.82
N ALA A 120 -0.07 -2.16 -0.79
CA ALA A 120 -1.52 -2.19 -0.78
C ALA A 120 -2.12 -1.36 0.36
N VAL A 121 -1.57 -1.49 1.57
CA VAL A 121 -2.02 -0.74 2.75
C VAL A 121 -1.83 0.77 2.61
N SER A 122 -0.70 1.21 2.06
CA SER A 122 -0.44 2.64 1.89
C SER A 122 -1.35 3.27 0.84
N ASP A 123 -1.64 2.58 -0.26
CA ASP A 123 -2.51 3.07 -1.34
C ASP A 123 -3.95 3.25 -0.83
N ILE A 124 -4.44 2.28 -0.09
CA ILE A 124 -5.72 2.30 0.63
C ILE A 124 -5.86 3.52 1.53
N LEU A 125 -4.87 3.77 2.37
CA LEU A 125 -4.94 4.85 3.36
C LEU A 125 -4.84 6.22 2.68
N SER A 126 -4.16 6.28 1.55
CA SER A 126 -4.10 7.47 0.70
C SER A 126 -5.48 7.77 0.11
N GLN A 127 -6.13 6.77 -0.49
CA GLN A 127 -7.48 6.93 -1.06
C GLN A 127 -8.51 7.34 -0.01
N SER A 128 -8.52 6.69 1.16
CA SER A 128 -9.44 7.02 2.25
C SER A 128 -9.28 8.46 2.76
N ARG A 129 -8.04 8.99 2.77
CA ARG A 129 -7.77 10.39 3.13
C ARG A 129 -8.32 11.36 2.10
N GLU A 130 -8.16 11.07 0.81
CA GLU A 130 -8.74 11.89 -0.26
C GLU A 130 -10.27 11.95 -0.15
N ASP A 131 -10.92 10.81 0.08
CA ASP A 131 -12.37 10.73 0.23
C ASP A 131 -12.88 11.49 1.47
N SER A 132 -12.13 11.43 2.58
CA SER A 132 -12.45 12.15 3.82
C SER A 132 -12.28 13.66 3.68
N LEU A 133 -11.30 14.13 2.89
CA LEU A 133 -11.10 15.56 2.61
C LEU A 133 -12.12 16.12 1.62
N MET A 134 -12.73 15.26 0.80
CA MET A 134 -13.76 15.62 -0.18
C MET A 134 -15.19 15.50 0.35
N SER A 135 -15.37 14.97 1.56
CA SER A 135 -16.66 14.92 2.25
C SER A 135 -16.87 16.18 3.10
N PRO A 136 -17.97 16.95 2.90
CA PRO A 136 -18.21 18.23 3.57
C PRO A 136 -18.57 18.11 5.06
#